data_AF-A0A9C7SBS3-F1
#
_entry.id   AF-A0A9C7SBS3-F1
#
_cell.length_a   1.000
_cell.length_b   1.000
_cell.length_c   1.000
_cell.angle_alpha   90.00
_cell.angle_beta   90.00
_cell.angle_gamma   90.00
#
_symmetry.space_group_name_H-M   'P 1'
#
loop_
_entity.id
_entity.type
_entity.pdbx_description
1 polymer ?
#
loop_
_entity_poly.entity_id
_entity_poly.type
_entity_poly.pdbx_seq_one_letter_code
_entity_poly.pdbx_strand_id
1 'polypeptide(L)'
;MRKEALEEYLSSLYGMKVEVLSLRKLRGLEPGGEVKGFGYGSPVLVEVACGDKRERLVLHTMSPSAFGHERPSDRASCLLLDYATFNELPRHVRALDVGAFADDGRLISLGKADEFFLLTEYARGSLYVRDLEHIAAKGELAEGDEERAQALADYLAHIHARKKEAPE
;
A
#
# COMPACT_ATOMS: atom_id res chain seq x y z
N MET A 1 0.96 -11.07 12.34
CA MET A 1 0.84 -11.90 11.12
C MET A 1 1.92 -12.98 11.13
N ARG A 2 1.56 -14.25 10.89
CA ARG A 2 2.52 -15.36 10.71
C ARG A 2 2.91 -15.48 9.23
N LYS A 3 4.14 -15.90 8.93
CA LYS A 3 4.64 -16.03 7.55
C LYS A 3 3.82 -17.06 6.77
N GLU A 4 3.54 -18.20 7.38
CA GLU A 4 2.82 -19.33 6.79
C GLU A 4 1.40 -18.94 6.39
N ALA A 5 0.74 -18.13 7.23
CA ALA A 5 -0.61 -17.63 6.93
C ALA A 5 -0.62 -16.69 5.72
N LEU A 6 0.43 -15.88 5.54
CA LEU A 6 0.59 -15.02 4.37
C LEU A 6 0.89 -15.84 3.11
N GLU A 7 1.74 -16.87 3.20
CA GLU A 7 2.01 -17.79 2.09
C GLU A 7 0.76 -18.54 1.65
N GLU A 8 -0.04 -19.06 2.59
CA GLU A 8 -1.32 -19.72 2.30
C GLU A 8 -2.29 -18.77 1.59
N TYR A 9 -2.44 -17.56 2.13
CA TYR A 9 -3.31 -16.54 1.55
C TYR A 9 -2.87 -16.13 0.14
N LEU A 10 -1.59 -15.77 -0.04
CA LEU A 10 -1.07 -15.37 -1.35
C LEU A 10 -1.12 -16.53 -2.35
N SER A 11 -0.92 -17.77 -1.89
CA SER A 11 -1.04 -18.95 -2.74
C SER A 11 -2.49 -19.15 -3.22
N SER A 12 -3.46 -18.91 -2.34
CA SER A 12 -4.88 -18.92 -2.70
C SER A 12 -5.22 -17.78 -3.66
N LEU A 13 -4.70 -16.57 -3.43
CA LEU A 13 -4.96 -15.40 -4.27
C LEU A 13 -4.40 -15.57 -5.68
N TYR A 14 -3.18 -16.11 -5.81
CA TYR A 14 -2.51 -16.30 -7.11
C TYR A 14 -2.85 -17.63 -7.78
N GLY A 15 -3.54 -18.54 -7.09
CA GLY A 15 -3.85 -19.88 -7.61
C GLY A 15 -2.60 -20.76 -7.84
N MET A 16 -1.49 -20.45 -7.17
CA MET A 16 -0.22 -21.18 -7.29
C MET A 16 0.56 -21.09 -5.98
N LYS A 17 1.56 -21.96 -5.78
CA LYS A 17 2.40 -21.87 -4.58
C LYS A 17 3.21 -20.57 -4.56
N VAL A 18 3.09 -19.83 -3.47
CA VAL A 18 3.85 -18.61 -3.19
C VAL A 18 4.75 -18.84 -1.98
N GLU A 19 6.02 -18.45 -2.09
CA GLU A 19 6.98 -18.43 -0.99
C GLU A 19 7.29 -16.99 -0.58
N VAL A 20 7.18 -16.68 0.71
CA VAL A 20 7.54 -15.37 1.24
C VAL A 20 9.04 -15.35 1.54
N LEU A 21 9.78 -14.59 0.74
CA LEU A 21 11.23 -14.45 0.85
C LEU A 21 11.63 -13.49 1.97
N SER A 22 10.92 -12.36 2.10
CA SER A 22 11.17 -11.42 3.19
C SER A 22 9.97 -10.55 3.53
N LEU A 23 9.93 -10.10 4.79
CA LEU A 23 8.95 -9.16 5.35
C LEU A 23 9.71 -7.99 5.98
N ARG A 24 9.43 -6.76 5.53
CA ARG A 24 10.12 -5.55 6.02
C ARG A 24 9.11 -4.43 6.24
N LYS A 25 9.18 -3.71 7.35
CA LYS A 25 8.35 -2.51 7.54
C LYS A 25 8.83 -1.44 6.57
N LEU A 26 7.91 -0.76 5.91
CA LEU A 26 8.17 0.48 5.17
C LEU A 26 8.16 1.65 6.16
N ARG A 27 9.20 1.76 6.99
CA ARG A 27 9.60 3.00 7.66
C ARG A 27 11.11 3.18 7.52
N GLY A 28 11.55 4.44 7.42
CA GLY A 28 12.86 4.86 6.96
C GLY A 28 14.05 3.96 7.35
N LEU A 29 14.83 3.57 6.33
CA LEU A 29 16.26 3.23 6.36
C LEU A 29 16.87 2.68 7.68
N GLU A 30 16.29 1.66 8.31
CA GLU A 30 16.96 0.93 9.39
C GLU A 30 16.81 -0.59 9.17
N PRO A 31 17.91 -1.36 9.10
CA PRO A 31 17.85 -2.80 8.96
C PRO A 31 17.69 -3.49 10.32
N GLY A 32 16.70 -4.37 10.42
CA GLY A 32 16.64 -5.42 11.44
C GLY A 32 15.53 -5.24 12.48
N GLY A 33 14.88 -6.36 12.82
CA GLY A 33 14.02 -6.44 14.00
C GLY A 33 12.71 -7.20 13.77
N GLU A 34 12.74 -8.46 14.22
CA GLU A 34 11.67 -9.39 14.62
C GLU A 34 10.22 -9.24 14.13
N VAL A 35 9.65 -10.38 13.72
CA VAL A 35 8.30 -10.64 13.20
C VAL A 35 7.15 -10.29 14.17
N LYS A 36 7.43 -9.88 15.41
CA LYS A 36 6.41 -9.48 16.40
C LYS A 36 6.09 -7.99 16.27
N GLY A 37 4.85 -7.68 15.86
CA GLY A 37 4.34 -6.30 15.77
C GLY A 37 4.38 -5.69 14.36
N PHE A 38 4.30 -6.51 13.32
CA PHE A 38 4.03 -6.05 11.96
C PHE A 38 2.54 -5.74 11.76
N GLY A 39 2.27 -4.60 11.10
CA GLY A 39 0.97 -4.38 10.47
C GLY A 39 -0.08 -3.69 11.30
N TYR A 40 0.26 -2.68 12.11
CA TYR A 40 -0.75 -1.72 12.54
C TYR A 40 -0.28 -0.31 12.23
N GLY A 41 -0.86 0.28 11.17
CA GLY A 41 -0.56 1.64 10.71
C GLY A 41 0.83 1.84 10.10
N SER A 42 1.56 0.76 9.79
CA SER A 42 2.84 0.83 9.06
C SER A 42 2.85 -0.22 7.96
N PRO A 43 2.93 0.18 6.68
CA PRO A 43 2.93 -0.75 5.56
C PRO A 43 4.10 -1.72 5.63
N VAL A 44 3.88 -2.93 5.11
CA VAL A 44 4.86 -4.01 5.11
C VAL A 44 5.21 -4.36 3.67
N LEU A 45 6.48 -4.19 3.30
CA LEU A 45 7.03 -4.71 2.06
C LEU A 45 7.17 -6.24 2.19
N VAL A 46 6.54 -6.96 1.28
CA VAL A 46 6.60 -8.41 1.16
C VAL A 46 7.32 -8.74 -0.15
N GLU A 47 8.46 -9.41 -0.05
CA GLU A 47 9.12 -10.00 -1.23
C GLU A 47 8.72 -11.46 -1.33
N VAL A 48 8.26 -11.87 -2.51
CA VAL A 48 7.74 -13.24 -2.75
C VAL A 48 8.35 -13.88 -3.98
N ALA A 49 8.38 -15.22 -3.99
CA ALA A 49 8.63 -16.02 -5.16
C ALA A 49 7.33 -16.74 -5.58
N CYS A 50 6.95 -16.57 -6.84
CA CYS A 50 5.77 -17.17 -7.47
C CYS A 50 6.22 -17.91 -8.72
N GLY A 51 6.54 -19.21 -8.58
CA GLY A 51 7.24 -19.97 -9.62
C GLY A 51 8.63 -19.35 -9.87
N ASP A 52 8.92 -19.02 -11.13
CA ASP A 52 10.22 -18.43 -11.53
C ASP A 52 10.30 -16.90 -11.35
N LYS A 53 9.21 -16.26 -10.91
CA LYS A 53 9.13 -14.81 -10.76
C LYS A 53 9.35 -14.39 -9.32
N ARG A 54 10.00 -13.24 -9.14
CA ARG A 54 10.10 -12.54 -7.86
C ARG A 54 9.29 -11.26 -7.93
N GLU A 55 8.44 -11.05 -6.94
CA GLU A 55 7.56 -9.89 -6.87
C GLU A 55 7.69 -9.16 -5.54
N ARG A 56 7.34 -7.88 -5.54
CA ARG A 56 7.32 -7.02 -4.37
C ARG A 56 5.91 -6.47 -4.18
N LEU A 57 5.34 -6.75 -3.02
CA LEU A 57 4.00 -6.36 -2.65
C LEU A 57 4.06 -5.47 -1.41
N VAL A 58 3.02 -4.67 -1.20
CA VAL A 58 2.88 -3.89 0.02
C VAL A 58 1.56 -4.26 0.70
N LEU A 59 1.67 -4.74 1.94
CA LEU A 59 0.53 -5.01 2.80
C LEU A 59 0.30 -3.80 3.70
N HIS A 60 -0.84 -3.14 3.53
CA HIS A 60 -1.24 -1.95 4.28
C HIS A 60 -2.27 -2.33 5.33
N THR A 61 -2.14 -1.69 6.49
CA THR A 61 -3.14 -1.73 7.56
C THR A 61 -3.29 -0.34 8.15
N MET A 62 -4.41 -0.08 8.80
CA MET A 62 -4.69 1.21 9.41
C MET A 62 -4.70 1.09 10.93
N SER A 63 -4.03 2.02 11.61
CA SER A 63 -4.16 2.16 13.06
C SER A 63 -5.33 3.10 13.40
N PRO A 64 -6.00 2.90 14.54
CA PRO A 64 -6.92 3.86 15.11
C PRO A 64 -6.26 5.22 15.24
N SER A 65 -6.98 6.25 14.83
CA SER A 65 -6.55 7.63 14.95
C SER A 65 -7.76 8.54 15.09
N ALA A 66 -7.55 9.74 15.64
CA ALA A 66 -8.58 10.76 15.85
C ALA A 66 -9.04 11.47 14.55
N PHE A 67 -8.62 10.97 13.39
CA PHE A 67 -8.89 11.56 12.08
C PHE A 67 -9.82 10.66 11.25
N GLY A 68 -10.85 10.10 11.88
CA GLY A 68 -11.84 9.27 11.18
C GLY A 68 -11.41 7.82 10.98
N HIS A 69 -10.48 7.29 11.80
CA HIS A 69 -10.05 5.89 11.76
C HIS A 69 -10.34 5.16 13.09
N GLU A 70 -11.17 5.73 13.96
CA GLU A 70 -11.37 5.30 15.34
C GLU A 70 -11.98 3.90 15.40
N ARG A 71 -13.04 3.67 14.63
CA ARG A 71 -13.75 2.39 14.63
C ARG A 71 -13.21 1.46 13.54
N PRO A 72 -13.29 0.14 13.74
CA PRO A 72 -12.99 -0.83 12.68
C PRO A 72 -13.78 -0.56 11.39
N SER A 73 -15.04 -0.11 11.50
CA SER A 73 -15.86 0.28 10.34
C SER A 73 -15.26 1.41 9.52
N ASP A 74 -14.61 2.37 10.16
CA ASP A 74 -14.08 3.56 9.50
C ASP A 74 -12.82 3.17 8.71
N ARG A 75 -11.94 2.36 9.33
CA ARG A 75 -10.79 1.76 8.66
C ARG A 75 -11.18 0.85 7.50
N ALA A 76 -12.20 0.01 7.69
CA ALA A 76 -12.73 -0.84 6.64
C ALA A 76 -13.22 -0.01 5.45
N SER A 77 -13.99 1.06 5.72
CA SER A 77 -14.50 1.97 4.68
C SER A 77 -13.36 2.56 3.85
N CYS A 78 -12.29 3.04 4.49
CA CYS A 78 -11.11 3.57 3.79
C CYS A 78 -10.45 2.51 2.90
N LEU A 79 -10.16 1.31 3.44
CA LEU A 79 -9.47 0.25 2.69
C LEU A 79 -10.30 -0.30 1.53
N LEU A 80 -11.62 -0.39 1.71
CA LEU A 80 -12.55 -0.80 0.65
C LEU A 80 -12.64 0.28 -0.44
N LEU A 81 -12.64 1.56 -0.06
CA LEU A 81 -12.63 2.66 -1.02
C LEU A 81 -11.31 2.70 -1.80
N ASP A 82 -10.18 2.54 -1.13
CA ASP A 82 -8.86 2.45 -1.77
C ASP A 82 -8.84 1.31 -2.80
N TYR A 83 -9.28 0.11 -2.41
CA TYR A 83 -9.38 -1.03 -3.33
C TYR A 83 -10.27 -0.74 -4.55
N ALA A 84 -11.42 -0.10 -4.32
CA ALA A 84 -12.37 0.23 -5.38
C ALA A 84 -11.87 1.33 -6.34
N THR A 85 -10.95 2.19 -5.92
CA THR A 85 -10.57 3.40 -6.67
C THR A 85 -9.13 3.40 -7.19
N PHE A 86 -8.20 2.70 -6.54
CA PHE A 86 -6.79 2.68 -6.93
C PHE A 86 -6.58 2.21 -8.37
N ASN A 87 -7.38 1.22 -8.79
CA ASN A 87 -7.29 0.63 -10.12
C ASN A 87 -7.93 1.48 -11.23
N GLU A 88 -8.68 2.54 -10.88
CA GLU A 88 -9.28 3.48 -11.82
C GLU A 88 -8.31 4.61 -12.23
N LEU A 89 -7.25 4.84 -11.45
CA LEU A 89 -6.26 5.87 -11.71
C LEU A 89 -5.09 5.34 -12.56
N PRO A 90 -4.80 5.96 -13.72
CA PRO A 90 -3.67 5.53 -14.53
C PRO A 90 -2.36 5.74 -13.77
N ARG A 91 -1.37 4.85 -13.94
CA ARG A 91 -0.05 4.95 -13.29
C ARG A 91 -0.07 4.94 -11.76
N HIS A 92 -1.19 4.60 -11.14
CA HIS A 92 -1.26 4.31 -9.71
C HIS A 92 -0.84 2.87 -9.43
N VAL A 93 -0.42 2.56 -8.20
CA VAL A 93 -0.16 1.17 -7.80
C VAL A 93 -1.45 0.39 -7.86
N ARG A 94 -1.40 -0.83 -8.40
CA ARG A 94 -2.61 -1.65 -8.43
C ARG A 94 -2.92 -2.16 -7.04
N ALA A 95 -4.19 -2.00 -6.63
CA ALA A 95 -4.75 -2.71 -5.51
C ALA A 95 -5.05 -4.15 -5.97
N LEU A 96 -4.40 -5.12 -5.33
CA LEU A 96 -4.44 -6.53 -5.70
C LEU A 96 -5.57 -7.27 -4.96
N ASP A 97 -5.79 -6.92 -3.69
CA ASP A 97 -6.87 -7.50 -2.88
C ASP A 97 -7.12 -6.63 -1.63
N VAL A 98 -8.28 -6.83 -1.00
CA VAL A 98 -8.65 -6.25 0.31
C VAL A 98 -9.30 -7.34 1.16
N GLY A 99 -8.87 -7.48 2.42
CA GLY A 99 -9.30 -8.59 3.27
C GLY A 99 -9.23 -8.28 4.75
N ALA A 100 -9.34 -9.33 5.57
CA ALA A 100 -9.29 -9.22 7.02
C ALA A 100 -8.40 -10.28 7.70
N PHE A 101 -7.92 -9.96 8.90
CA PHE A 101 -7.25 -10.90 9.80
C PHE A 101 -8.24 -11.53 10.79
N ALA A 102 -8.10 -12.82 11.02
CA ALA A 102 -8.71 -13.55 12.13
C ALA A 102 -7.97 -13.27 13.45
N ASP A 103 -8.61 -13.55 14.57
CA ASP A 103 -8.05 -13.52 15.93
C ASP A 103 -6.78 -14.36 16.11
N ASP A 104 -6.68 -15.47 15.38
CA ASP A 104 -5.50 -16.33 15.34
C ASP A 104 -4.43 -15.90 14.33
N GLY A 105 -4.61 -14.76 13.65
CA GLY A 105 -3.68 -14.17 12.69
C GLY A 105 -3.72 -14.73 11.27
N ARG A 106 -4.70 -15.60 10.93
CA ARG A 106 -4.99 -16.01 9.54
C ARG A 106 -5.68 -14.89 8.76
N LEU A 107 -5.66 -14.95 7.43
CA LEU A 107 -6.39 -14.01 6.55
C LEU A 107 -7.72 -14.65 6.14
N ILE A 108 -8.86 -13.97 6.31
CA ILE A 108 -10.19 -14.61 6.29
C ILE A 108 -11.35 -13.73 5.80
N SER A 109 -12.49 -14.40 5.59
CA SER A 109 -13.83 -13.87 5.36
C SER A 109 -14.39 -13.05 6.55
N LEU A 110 -15.23 -12.06 6.22
CA LEU A 110 -15.63 -10.91 7.03
C LEU A 110 -16.43 -11.20 8.32
N GLY A 111 -17.01 -12.39 8.47
CA GLY A 111 -17.88 -12.72 9.63
C GLY A 111 -17.15 -12.92 10.96
N LYS A 112 -15.82 -13.04 10.95
CA LYS A 112 -14.95 -13.20 12.15
C LYS A 112 -13.71 -12.31 12.07
N ALA A 113 -13.82 -11.21 11.33
CA ALA A 113 -12.72 -10.29 11.08
C ALA A 113 -12.41 -9.44 12.33
N ASP A 114 -11.17 -9.51 12.80
CA ASP A 114 -10.67 -8.65 13.86
C ASP A 114 -10.16 -7.32 13.29
N GLU A 115 -9.49 -7.35 12.14
CA GLU A 115 -8.93 -6.17 11.46
C GLU A 115 -8.85 -6.32 9.95
N PHE A 116 -8.69 -5.22 9.23
CA PHE A 116 -8.67 -5.15 7.77
C PHE A 116 -7.28 -4.83 7.19
N PHE A 117 -7.03 -5.26 5.95
CA PHE A 117 -5.81 -4.93 5.21
C PHE A 117 -6.08 -4.70 3.72
N LEU A 118 -5.19 -3.94 3.08
CA LEU A 118 -5.12 -3.76 1.63
C LEU A 118 -3.79 -4.30 1.11
N LEU A 119 -3.80 -5.06 0.02
CA LEU A 119 -2.61 -5.53 -0.66
C LEU A 119 -2.42 -4.76 -1.97
N THR A 120 -1.25 -4.17 -2.19
CA THR A 120 -0.92 -3.46 -3.44
C THR A 120 0.38 -3.95 -4.05
N GLU A 121 0.62 -3.57 -5.30
CA GLU A 121 1.96 -3.62 -5.88
C GLU A 121 2.93 -2.65 -5.16
N TYR A 122 4.22 -2.91 -5.27
CA TYR A 122 5.27 -1.99 -4.85
C TYR A 122 5.70 -1.06 -6.00
N ALA A 123 5.61 0.26 -5.78
CA ALA A 123 6.22 1.25 -6.69
C ALA A 123 7.66 1.53 -6.29
N ARG A 124 8.60 1.38 -7.23
CA ARG A 124 10.00 1.77 -7.02
C ARG A 124 10.17 3.27 -7.32
N GLY A 125 10.77 4.01 -6.39
CA GLY A 125 11.12 5.41 -6.61
C GLY A 125 11.43 6.16 -5.31
N SER A 126 11.57 7.47 -5.42
CA SER A 126 11.61 8.41 -4.31
C SER A 126 10.33 9.24 -4.28
N LEU A 127 9.89 9.63 -3.08
CA LEU A 127 8.74 10.50 -2.91
C LEU A 127 9.12 11.92 -3.33
N TYR A 128 8.26 12.58 -4.12
CA TYR A 128 8.45 13.95 -4.59
C TYR A 128 8.57 14.97 -3.45
N VAL A 129 8.04 14.66 -2.25
CA VAL A 129 8.20 15.50 -1.05
C VAL A 129 9.67 15.75 -0.70
N ARG A 130 10.59 14.83 -1.04
CA ARG A 130 12.02 15.00 -0.77
C ARG A 130 12.64 16.09 -1.63
N ASP A 131 12.19 16.21 -2.87
CA ASP A 131 12.58 17.31 -3.77
C ASP A 131 12.06 18.64 -3.18
N LEU A 132 10.80 18.67 -2.72
CA LEU A 132 10.21 19.87 -2.09
C LEU A 132 10.92 20.28 -0.79
N GLU A 133 11.28 19.32 0.07
CA GLU A 133 12.06 19.55 1.29
C GLU A 133 13.45 20.12 0.97
N HIS A 134 14.09 19.60 -0.08
CA HIS A 134 15.40 20.08 -0.52
C HIS A 134 15.33 21.51 -1.06
N ILE A 135 14.36 21.81 -1.93
CA ILE A 135 14.11 23.16 -2.46
C ILE A 135 13.83 24.13 -1.30
N ALA A 136 12.99 23.74 -0.34
CA ALA A 136 12.69 24.56 0.82
C ALA A 136 13.92 24.84 1.69
N ALA A 137 14.80 23.85 1.87
CA ALA A 137 16.01 23.98 2.66
C ALA A 137 17.10 24.82 1.98
N LYS A 138 17.23 24.72 0.64
CA LYS A 138 18.28 25.43 -0.11
C LYS A 138 17.86 26.78 -0.66
N GLY A 139 16.56 27.00 -0.88
CA GLY A 139 16.03 28.21 -1.50
C GLY A 139 16.33 28.34 -3.00
N GLU A 140 16.75 27.26 -3.66
CA GLU A 140 17.04 27.19 -5.09
C GLU A 140 16.56 25.86 -5.69
N LEU A 141 16.32 25.85 -7.00
CA LEU A 141 15.95 24.64 -7.75
C LEU A 141 17.20 23.84 -8.13
N ALA A 142 17.09 22.52 -8.09
CA ALA A 142 18.04 21.59 -8.68
C ALA A 142 17.65 21.22 -10.12
N GLU A 143 18.61 20.65 -10.84
CA GLU A 143 18.36 20.07 -12.16
C GLU A 143 17.24 19.01 -12.08
N GLY A 144 16.27 19.08 -13.00
CA GLY A 144 15.15 18.16 -13.06
C GLY A 144 13.93 18.54 -12.19
N ASP A 145 14.01 19.56 -11.33
CA ASP A 145 12.90 19.92 -10.44
C ASP A 145 11.69 20.48 -11.22
N GLU A 146 11.95 21.33 -12.21
CA GLU A 146 10.90 21.88 -13.07
C GLU A 146 10.25 20.77 -13.90
N GLU A 147 11.04 19.83 -14.42
CA GLU A 147 10.54 18.67 -15.18
C GLU A 147 9.70 17.73 -14.30
N ARG A 148 10.10 17.50 -13.05
CA ARG A 148 9.31 16.70 -12.09
C ARG A 148 7.99 17.40 -11.75
N ALA A 149 8.02 18.72 -11.54
CA ALA A 149 6.83 19.51 -11.29
C ALA A 149 5.87 19.47 -12.50
N GLN A 150 6.41 19.64 -13.71
CA GLN A 150 5.63 19.55 -14.95
C GLN A 150 5.03 18.16 -15.13
N ALA A 151 5.79 17.08 -14.88
CA ALA A 151 5.27 15.72 -14.98
C ALA A 151 4.10 15.46 -14.02
N LEU A 152 4.15 16.00 -12.80
CA LEU A 152 3.03 15.94 -11.85
C LEU A 152 1.83 16.77 -12.35
N ALA A 153 2.07 17.99 -12.84
CA ALA A 153 1.02 18.85 -13.38
C ALA A 153 0.31 18.21 -14.59
N ASP A 154 1.07 17.63 -15.52
CA ASP A 154 0.56 16.92 -16.69
C ASP A 154 -0.29 15.71 -16.28
N TYR A 155 0.18 14.95 -15.28
CA TYR A 155 -0.58 13.84 -14.74
C TYR A 155 -1.91 14.29 -14.11
N LEU A 156 -1.89 15.34 -13.29
CA LEU A 156 -3.08 15.91 -12.67
C LEU A 156 -4.07 16.46 -13.71
N ALA A 157 -3.57 17.14 -14.74
CA ALA A 157 -4.38 17.62 -15.85
C ALA A 157 -5.03 16.45 -16.61
N HIS A 158 -4.29 15.37 -16.83
CA HIS A 158 -4.80 14.17 -17.50
C HIS A 158 -5.93 13.49 -16.71
N ILE A 159 -5.74 13.22 -15.42
CA ILE A 159 -6.75 12.51 -14.62
C ILE A 159 -8.02 13.34 -14.40
N HIS A 160 -7.92 14.67 -14.44
CA HIS A 160 -9.07 15.58 -14.34
C HIS A 160 -9.66 16.00 -15.70
N ALA A 161 -9.11 15.52 -16.82
CA ALA A 161 -9.57 15.93 -18.15
C ALA A 161 -11.03 15.53 -18.42
N ARG A 162 -11.49 14.42 -17.83
CA ARG A 162 -12.89 13.98 -17.87
C ARG A 162 -13.61 14.50 -16.64
N LYS A 163 -14.47 15.51 -16.84
CA LYS A 163 -15.37 16.01 -15.79
C LYS A 163 -16.54 15.06 -15.63
N LYS A 164 -16.85 14.68 -14.39
CA LYS A 164 -18.08 13.99 -14.02
C LYS A 164 -18.96 14.95 -13.22
N GLU A 165 -20.28 14.81 -13.34
CA GLU A 165 -21.18 15.49 -12.42
C GLU A 165 -21.29 14.65 -11.15
N ALA A 166 -20.89 15.20 -10.01
CA ALA A 166 -21.08 14.53 -8.73
C ALA A 166 -22.59 14.35 -8.47
N PRO A 167 -23.04 13.20 -7.92
CA PRO A 167 -22.24 12.20 -7.21
C PRO A 167 -21.84 10.94 -8.00
N GLU A 168 -21.96 10.89 -9.34
CA GLU A 168 -21.70 9.67 -10.13
C GLU A 168 -20.28 9.58 -10.74
#